data_AF-A0A4P7UER3-F1
#
_entry.id   AF-A0A4P7UER3-F1
#
_cell.length_a   1.000
_cell.length_b   1.000
_cell.length_c   1.000
_cell.angle_alpha   90.00
_cell.angle_beta   90.00
_cell.angle_gamma   90.00
#
_symmetry.space_group_name_H-M   'P 1'
#
loop_
_entity.id
_entity.type
_entity.pdbx_description
1 polymer ?
#
loop_
_entity_poly.entity_id
_entity_poly.type
_entity_poly.pdbx_seq_one_letter_code
_entity_poly.pdbx_strand_id
1 'polypeptide(L)'
;MSVARSSDRVPPLTTQLRQALGDPVLTPELLERALTHRSYAYENGGLPTNERLEFLGDSVLGVVVTETLYTNHPDLSEGRLAKLRAAVVNARALADVARSIGLGEHIKLGRGEETTGGRDKASILSDTVEAVIGAIHLSGGFEVSREVVHRLFDPLMEAAAAMGAGLDWKTSLQELAASHGLGVPEYVIQDEGPDHMKTFTAQVRVGDGLYGHGTGRSKKEAEQAAAQTAYSEISEARDAAARGDDSPSETRPPCPSCPRSRSYAADSRPTSSVPASSAPRCSTPAPYAATRSGPRGSRRPSPDVRSPPCDDAASTSGSPSTTPTPSSATSA
;
A
#
# COMPACT_ATOMS: atom_id res chain seq x y z
N MET A 1 -56.75 8.71 13.59
CA MET A 1 -55.58 9.00 14.44
C MET A 1 -54.37 8.39 13.77
N SER A 2 -53.59 9.21 13.07
CA SER A 2 -52.38 8.80 12.35
C SER A 2 -51.21 8.92 13.31
N VAL A 3 -50.55 7.80 13.62
CA VAL A 3 -49.32 7.78 14.42
C VAL A 3 -48.20 8.28 13.51
N ALA A 4 -47.80 9.54 13.73
CA ALA A 4 -46.61 10.10 13.09
C ALA A 4 -45.40 9.24 13.46
N ARG A 5 -44.74 8.66 12.45
CA ARG A 5 -43.44 8.01 12.60
C ARG A 5 -42.47 9.04 13.17
N SER A 6 -41.93 8.75 14.35
CA SER A 6 -40.87 9.52 14.98
C SER A 6 -39.71 9.63 14.00
N SER A 7 -39.49 10.83 13.47
CA SER A 7 -38.39 11.16 12.58
C SER A 7 -37.05 10.85 13.26
N ASP A 8 -36.30 9.95 12.62
CA ASP A 8 -34.89 9.64 12.86
C ASP A 8 -34.06 10.91 13.09
N ARG A 9 -33.74 11.20 14.35
CA ARG A 9 -32.58 12.05 14.66
C ARG A 9 -31.42 11.11 14.89
N VAL A 10 -30.59 10.97 13.87
CA VAL A 10 -29.26 10.37 14.00
C VAL A 10 -28.53 11.07 15.16
N PRO A 11 -27.98 10.35 16.15
CA PRO A 11 -27.30 10.97 17.29
C PRO A 11 -26.20 11.95 16.84
N PRO A 12 -25.95 13.05 17.57
CA PRO A 12 -24.97 14.06 17.18
C PRO A 12 -23.54 13.50 17.04
N LEU A 13 -23.19 12.51 17.87
CA LEU A 13 -21.92 11.78 17.79
C LEU A 13 -21.76 11.05 16.45
N THR A 14 -22.81 10.40 15.97
CA THR A 14 -22.82 9.73 14.67
C THR A 14 -22.64 10.70 13.50
N THR A 15 -23.05 11.96 13.66
CA THR A 15 -22.89 13.00 12.63
C THR A 15 -21.42 13.41 12.46
N GLN A 16 -20.69 13.59 13.57
CA GLN A 16 -19.27 13.95 13.54
C GLN A 16 -18.43 12.84 12.89
N LEU A 17 -18.68 11.58 13.27
CA LEU A 17 -18.01 10.44 12.64
C LEU A 17 -18.30 10.37 11.14
N ARG A 18 -19.56 10.53 10.71
CA ARG A 18 -19.91 10.54 9.29
C ARG A 18 -19.17 11.65 8.54
N GLN A 19 -19.04 12.84 9.11
CA GLN A 19 -18.25 13.93 8.51
C GLN A 19 -16.76 13.60 8.39
N ALA A 20 -16.16 12.97 9.42
CA ALA A 20 -14.76 12.54 9.36
C ALA A 20 -14.51 11.49 8.26
N LEU A 21 -15.51 10.64 8.00
CA LEU A 21 -15.50 9.69 6.88
C LEU A 21 -15.81 10.36 5.52
N GLY A 22 -16.21 11.63 5.52
CA GLY A 22 -16.63 12.43 4.35
C GLY A 22 -18.03 12.13 3.84
N ASP A 23 -18.95 11.89 4.77
CA ASP A 23 -20.39 11.68 4.60
C ASP A 23 -20.76 10.60 3.55
N PRO A 24 -20.19 9.38 3.64
CA PRO A 24 -20.49 8.33 2.69
C PRO A 24 -21.95 7.87 2.79
N VAL A 25 -22.41 7.23 1.70
CA VAL A 25 -23.65 6.45 1.71
C VAL A 25 -23.47 5.31 2.73
N LEU A 26 -24.15 5.43 3.86
CA LEU A 26 -24.01 4.50 4.99
C LEU A 26 -25.34 4.34 5.71
N THR A 27 -25.84 3.11 5.71
CA THR A 27 -27.10 2.73 6.34
C THR A 27 -26.94 2.81 7.88
N PRO A 28 -27.82 3.51 8.62
CA PRO A 28 -27.67 3.69 10.06
C PRO A 28 -27.52 2.39 10.85
N GLU A 29 -28.26 1.35 10.48
CA GLU A 29 -28.25 0.04 11.13
C GLU A 29 -26.91 -0.68 10.93
N LEU A 30 -26.29 -0.52 9.76
CA LEU A 30 -24.97 -1.10 9.47
C LEU A 30 -23.86 -0.35 10.23
N LEU A 31 -23.97 0.97 10.36
CA LEU A 31 -23.05 1.75 11.19
C LEU A 31 -23.19 1.37 12.68
N GLU A 32 -24.42 1.25 13.18
CA GLU A 32 -24.67 0.81 14.55
C GLU A 32 -24.05 -0.56 14.83
N ARG A 33 -24.19 -1.49 13.88
CA ARG A 33 -23.59 -2.81 13.97
C ARG A 33 -22.05 -2.76 13.90
N ALA A 34 -21.47 -1.97 13.00
CA ALA A 34 -20.02 -1.81 12.90
C ALA A 34 -19.40 -1.29 14.21
N LEU A 35 -20.13 -0.43 14.93
CA LEU A 35 -19.72 0.12 16.22
C LEU A 35 -20.02 -0.81 17.42
N THR A 36 -20.62 -1.97 17.20
CA THR A 36 -21.03 -2.90 18.27
C THR A 36 -19.96 -3.97 18.50
N HIS A 37 -19.14 -3.77 19.53
CA HIS A 37 -18.16 -4.76 19.96
C HIS A 37 -18.82 -5.95 20.66
N ARG A 38 -18.20 -7.13 20.58
CA ARG A 38 -18.67 -8.37 21.22
C ARG A 38 -18.97 -8.26 22.71
N SER A 39 -18.21 -7.45 23.46
CA SER A 39 -18.46 -7.25 24.90
C SER A 39 -19.80 -6.56 25.17
N TYR A 40 -20.16 -5.56 24.35
CA TYR A 40 -21.46 -4.90 24.46
C TYR A 40 -22.58 -5.83 24.00
N ALA A 41 -22.38 -6.55 22.88
CA ALA A 41 -23.35 -7.49 22.37
C ALA A 41 -23.72 -8.56 23.40
N TYR A 42 -22.72 -9.12 24.10
CA TYR A 42 -22.92 -10.11 25.15
C TYR A 42 -23.78 -9.58 26.31
N GLU A 43 -23.50 -8.35 26.77
CA GLU A 43 -24.26 -7.72 27.87
C GLU A 43 -25.69 -7.31 27.48
N ASN A 44 -25.98 -7.14 26.18
CA ASN A 44 -27.25 -6.61 25.68
C ASN A 44 -28.08 -7.66 24.93
N GLY A 45 -28.00 -8.93 25.36
CA GLY A 45 -28.86 -10.00 24.84
C GLY A 45 -28.36 -10.68 23.57
N GLY A 46 -27.04 -10.67 23.33
CA GLY A 46 -26.42 -11.37 22.20
C GLY A 46 -26.67 -10.71 20.86
N LEU A 47 -26.58 -9.37 20.81
CA LEU A 47 -26.74 -8.60 19.57
C LEU A 47 -25.73 -9.04 18.49
N PRO A 48 -26.02 -8.83 17.19
CA PRO A 48 -25.03 -9.04 16.14
C PRO A 48 -23.79 -8.18 16.37
N THR A 49 -22.61 -8.81 16.31
CA THR A 49 -21.32 -8.15 16.45
C THR A 49 -20.82 -7.56 15.13
N ASN A 50 -19.78 -6.73 15.24
CA ASN A 50 -19.03 -6.16 14.12
C ASN A 50 -18.09 -7.15 13.41
N GLU A 51 -17.77 -8.30 14.00
CA GLU A 51 -16.77 -9.27 13.50
C GLU A 51 -16.99 -9.72 12.05
N ARG A 52 -18.25 -9.85 11.60
CA ARG A 52 -18.56 -10.19 10.19
C ARG A 52 -18.32 -9.02 9.23
N LEU A 53 -18.51 -7.80 9.70
CA LEU A 53 -18.23 -6.59 8.92
C LEU A 53 -16.74 -6.34 8.86
N GLU A 54 -16.02 -6.56 9.98
CA GLU A 54 -14.55 -6.54 10.05
C GLU A 54 -13.95 -7.47 9.00
N PHE A 55 -14.36 -8.74 8.98
CA PHE A 55 -13.90 -9.72 7.99
C PHE A 55 -14.08 -9.24 6.54
N LEU A 56 -15.24 -8.64 6.21
CA LEU A 56 -15.48 -8.08 4.89
C LEU A 56 -14.62 -6.83 4.63
N GLY A 57 -14.50 -5.98 5.63
CA GLY A 57 -13.78 -4.72 5.60
C GLY A 57 -12.28 -4.88 5.38
N ASP A 58 -11.65 -5.86 6.03
CA ASP A 58 -10.24 -6.22 5.80
C ASP A 58 -9.98 -6.54 4.33
N SER A 59 -10.83 -7.35 3.71
CA SER A 59 -10.71 -7.68 2.28
C SER A 59 -10.88 -6.44 1.39
N VAL A 60 -11.85 -5.57 1.69
CA VAL A 60 -12.07 -4.33 0.93
C VAL A 60 -10.89 -3.38 1.07
N LEU A 61 -10.42 -3.13 2.30
CA LEU A 61 -9.24 -2.32 2.60
C LEU A 61 -8.02 -2.88 1.88
N GLY A 62 -7.80 -4.18 1.98
CA GLY A 62 -6.67 -4.88 1.38
C GLY A 62 -6.61 -4.70 -0.14
N VAL A 63 -7.74 -4.81 -0.84
CA VAL A 63 -7.80 -4.59 -2.30
C VAL A 63 -7.46 -3.14 -2.64
N VAL A 64 -8.09 -2.16 -1.98
CA VAL A 64 -7.87 -0.74 -2.28
C VAL A 64 -6.41 -0.34 -2.03
N VAL A 65 -5.84 -0.71 -0.87
CA VAL A 65 -4.43 -0.39 -0.56
C VAL A 65 -3.49 -1.09 -1.54
N THR A 66 -3.74 -2.36 -1.87
CA THR A 66 -2.89 -3.09 -2.83
C THR A 66 -2.94 -2.48 -4.22
N GLU A 67 -4.14 -2.13 -4.72
CA GLU A 67 -4.34 -1.45 -6.01
C GLU A 67 -3.61 -0.10 -6.04
N THR A 68 -3.70 0.67 -4.96
CA THR A 68 -3.07 1.99 -4.84
C THR A 68 -1.54 1.87 -4.87
N LEU A 69 -0.98 0.97 -4.06
CA LEU A 69 0.47 0.76 -4.02
C LEU A 69 1.01 0.26 -5.36
N TYR A 70 0.29 -0.66 -6.01
CA TYR A 70 0.66 -1.18 -7.33
C TYR A 70 0.67 -0.08 -8.40
N THR A 71 -0.35 0.78 -8.41
CA THR A 71 -0.50 1.82 -9.44
C THR A 71 0.46 2.98 -9.23
N ASN A 72 0.67 3.40 -7.97
CA ASN A 72 1.52 4.56 -7.64
C ASN A 72 3.01 4.23 -7.62
N HIS A 73 3.38 2.94 -7.57
CA HIS A 73 4.76 2.51 -7.49
C HIS A 73 5.07 1.38 -8.51
N PRO A 74 4.96 1.67 -9.82
CA PRO A 74 5.12 0.66 -10.88
C PRO A 74 6.51 0.01 -10.92
N ASP A 75 7.53 0.67 -10.38
CA ASP A 75 8.92 0.20 -10.40
C ASP A 75 9.29 -0.64 -9.15
N LEU A 76 8.38 -0.79 -8.18
CA LEU A 76 8.64 -1.58 -6.98
C LEU A 76 8.39 -3.07 -7.20
N SER A 77 9.28 -3.90 -6.66
CA SER A 77 9.10 -5.35 -6.63
C SER A 77 7.95 -5.79 -5.73
N GLU A 78 7.39 -6.99 -5.99
CA GLU A 78 6.33 -7.59 -5.17
C GLU A 78 6.69 -7.61 -3.68
N GLY A 79 7.91 -7.99 -3.34
CA GLY A 79 8.38 -8.03 -1.94
C GLY A 79 8.38 -6.65 -1.28
N ARG A 80 8.73 -5.59 -2.02
CA ARG A 80 8.66 -4.20 -1.51
C ARG A 80 7.22 -3.73 -1.37
N LEU A 81 6.36 -4.01 -2.34
CA LEU A 81 4.92 -3.72 -2.26
C LEU A 81 4.27 -4.43 -1.05
N ALA A 82 4.64 -5.68 -0.79
CA ALA A 82 4.16 -6.43 0.37
C ALA A 82 4.61 -5.82 1.70
N LYS A 83 5.86 -5.33 1.79
CA LYS A 83 6.38 -4.60 2.96
C LYS A 83 5.64 -3.28 3.18
N LEU A 84 5.40 -2.51 2.12
CA LEU A 84 4.61 -1.27 2.18
C LEU A 84 3.19 -1.56 2.66
N ARG A 85 2.53 -2.56 2.08
CA ARG A 85 1.19 -2.97 2.49
C ARG A 85 1.15 -3.35 3.97
N ALA A 86 2.12 -4.13 4.47
CA ALA A 86 2.18 -4.49 5.88
C ALA A 86 2.42 -3.28 6.81
N ALA A 87 3.14 -2.26 6.34
CA ALA A 87 3.34 -1.02 7.10
C ALA A 87 2.07 -0.15 7.18
N VAL A 88 1.21 -0.21 6.17
CA VAL A 88 -0.06 0.55 6.09
C VAL A 88 -1.21 -0.21 6.76
N VAL A 89 -1.30 -1.51 6.50
CA VAL A 89 -2.36 -2.40 6.98
C VAL A 89 -1.82 -3.24 8.12
N ASN A 90 -1.84 -2.67 9.32
CA ASN A 90 -1.57 -3.37 10.57
C ASN A 90 -2.35 -2.73 11.72
N ALA A 91 -2.57 -3.50 12.79
CA ALA A 91 -3.41 -3.10 13.91
C ALA A 91 -3.02 -1.76 14.54
N ARG A 92 -1.72 -1.41 14.57
CA ARG A 92 -1.27 -0.13 15.11
C ARG A 92 -1.66 1.02 14.19
N ALA A 93 -1.36 0.90 12.90
CA ALA A 93 -1.68 1.90 11.89
C ALA A 93 -3.19 2.16 11.80
N LEU A 94 -4.00 1.10 11.79
CA LEU A 94 -5.46 1.21 11.77
C LEU A 94 -5.99 1.85 13.07
N ALA A 95 -5.42 1.51 14.23
CA ALA A 95 -5.80 2.15 15.48
C ALA A 95 -5.45 3.66 15.49
N ASP A 96 -4.33 4.05 14.87
CA ASP A 96 -3.95 5.46 14.74
C ASP A 96 -4.93 6.22 13.82
N VAL A 97 -5.37 5.60 12.72
CA VAL A 97 -6.47 6.12 11.88
C VAL A 97 -7.75 6.28 12.71
N ALA A 98 -8.14 5.25 13.46
CA ALA A 98 -9.32 5.28 14.32
C ALA A 98 -9.29 6.45 15.32
N ARG A 99 -8.13 6.69 15.95
CA ARG A 99 -7.94 7.82 16.88
C ARG A 99 -8.03 9.16 16.16
N SER A 100 -7.47 9.27 14.97
CA SER A 100 -7.48 10.53 14.20
C SER A 100 -8.90 11.02 13.85
N ILE A 101 -9.85 10.09 13.72
CA ILE A 101 -11.26 10.39 13.44
C ILE A 101 -12.17 10.31 14.68
N GLY A 102 -11.60 10.11 15.87
CA GLY A 102 -12.37 10.00 17.12
C GLY A 102 -13.23 8.74 17.23
N LEU A 103 -12.93 7.67 16.47
CA LEU A 103 -13.78 6.48 16.36
C LEU A 103 -14.08 5.83 17.72
N GLY A 104 -13.08 5.82 18.61
CA GLY A 104 -13.17 5.19 19.93
C GLY A 104 -14.35 5.66 20.79
N GLU A 105 -14.76 6.93 20.66
CA GLU A 105 -15.89 7.51 21.41
C GLU A 105 -17.26 6.97 20.94
N HIS A 106 -17.31 6.42 19.73
CA HIS A 106 -18.53 5.90 19.13
C HIS A 106 -18.74 4.41 19.35
N ILE A 107 -17.68 3.68 19.77
CA ILE A 107 -17.74 2.23 19.97
C ILE A 107 -18.62 1.92 21.17
N LYS A 108 -19.53 0.97 20.99
CA LYS A 108 -20.34 0.39 22.06
C LYS A 108 -19.55 -0.74 22.72
N LEU A 109 -19.16 -0.53 23.97
CA LEU A 109 -18.40 -1.48 24.78
C LEU A 109 -19.24 -1.92 25.99
N GLY A 110 -19.09 -3.19 26.38
CA GLY A 110 -19.60 -3.68 27.66
C GLY A 110 -18.87 -3.01 28.83
N ARG A 111 -19.49 -2.97 30.01
CA ARG A 111 -18.95 -2.25 31.18
C ARG A 111 -17.55 -2.68 31.56
N GLY A 112 -17.28 -3.99 31.50
CA GLY A 112 -15.96 -4.54 31.82
C GLY A 112 -14.89 -4.06 30.84
N GLU A 113 -15.20 -4.08 29.54
CA GLU A 113 -14.28 -3.65 28.49
C GLU A 113 -14.00 -2.14 28.58
N GLU A 114 -15.07 -1.35 28.78
CA GLU A 114 -15.01 0.10 29.00
C GLU A 114 -14.07 0.46 30.17
N THR A 115 -14.24 -0.21 31.32
CA THR A 115 -13.45 0.06 32.54
C THR A 115 -11.96 -0.22 32.36
N THR A 116 -11.60 -1.13 31.45
CA THR A 116 -10.20 -1.44 31.14
C THR A 116 -9.60 -0.56 30.04
N GLY A 117 -10.26 0.55 29.68
CA GLY A 117 -9.79 1.46 28.64
C GLY A 117 -9.99 0.91 27.22
N GLY A 118 -11.03 0.10 27.00
CA GLY A 118 -11.30 -0.53 25.71
C GLY A 118 -11.36 0.44 24.52
N ARG A 119 -11.77 1.70 24.75
CA ARG A 119 -11.85 2.74 23.71
C ARG A 119 -10.51 3.08 23.07
N ASP A 120 -9.40 2.86 23.77
CA ASP A 120 -8.06 3.17 23.28
C ASP A 120 -7.25 1.93 22.86
N LYS A 121 -7.81 0.73 23.07
CA LYS A 121 -7.13 -0.54 22.73
C LYS A 121 -6.99 -0.65 21.21
N ALA A 122 -5.74 -0.89 20.77
CA ALA A 122 -5.42 -0.94 19.35
C ALA A 122 -6.20 -2.02 18.58
N SER A 123 -6.41 -3.20 19.19
CA SER A 123 -7.19 -4.26 18.55
C SER A 123 -8.63 -3.82 18.29
N ILE A 124 -9.35 -3.33 19.32
CA ILE A 124 -10.75 -2.89 19.20
C ILE A 124 -10.88 -1.78 18.16
N LEU A 125 -9.97 -0.80 18.19
CA LEU A 125 -9.96 0.31 17.24
C LEU A 125 -9.72 -0.17 15.81
N SER A 126 -8.74 -1.04 15.61
CA SER A 126 -8.41 -1.62 14.29
C SER A 126 -9.59 -2.37 13.71
N ASP A 127 -10.13 -3.34 14.46
CA ASP A 127 -11.24 -4.19 14.04
C ASP A 127 -12.48 -3.34 13.69
N THR A 128 -12.70 -2.26 14.45
CA THR A 128 -13.83 -1.35 14.21
C THR A 128 -13.64 -0.51 12.94
N VAL A 129 -12.41 -0.08 12.60
CA VAL A 129 -12.14 0.61 11.33
C VAL A 129 -12.51 -0.28 10.15
N GLU A 130 -12.06 -1.54 10.17
CA GLU A 130 -12.40 -2.52 9.14
C GLU A 130 -13.91 -2.74 9.09
N ALA A 131 -14.57 -2.91 10.25
CA ALA A 131 -16.02 -3.07 10.29
C ALA A 131 -16.79 -1.87 9.70
N VAL A 132 -16.32 -0.65 9.92
CA VAL A 132 -16.91 0.56 9.32
C VAL A 132 -16.72 0.55 7.80
N ILE A 133 -15.54 0.17 7.30
CA ILE A 133 -15.29 0.01 5.86
C ILE A 133 -16.22 -1.05 5.26
N GLY A 134 -16.40 -2.19 5.94
CA GLY A 134 -17.34 -3.24 5.53
C GLY A 134 -18.80 -2.76 5.50
N ALA A 135 -19.22 -1.94 6.48
CA ALA A 135 -20.55 -1.35 6.51
C ALA A 135 -20.80 -0.35 5.36
N ILE A 136 -19.78 0.46 5.04
CA ILE A 136 -19.81 1.39 3.91
C ILE A 136 -19.88 0.60 2.59
N HIS A 137 -19.11 -0.48 2.47
CA HIS A 137 -19.14 -1.34 1.29
C HIS A 137 -20.52 -1.91 1.01
N LEU A 138 -21.21 -2.41 2.04
CA LEU A 138 -22.57 -2.93 1.90
C LEU A 138 -23.61 -1.84 1.61
N SER A 139 -23.37 -0.60 2.03
CA SER A 139 -24.32 0.50 1.86
C SER A 139 -24.16 1.23 0.53
N GLY A 140 -22.92 1.58 0.18
CA GLY A 140 -22.57 2.44 -0.95
C GLY A 140 -21.79 1.73 -2.08
N GLY A 141 -21.39 0.47 -1.88
CA GLY A 141 -20.60 -0.28 -2.86
C GLY A 141 -19.10 0.05 -2.82
N PHE A 142 -18.35 -0.59 -3.72
CA PHE A 142 -16.88 -0.53 -3.72
C PHE A 142 -16.32 0.87 -3.97
N GLU A 143 -16.94 1.65 -4.86
CA GLU A 143 -16.47 2.99 -5.20
C GLU A 143 -16.50 3.94 -4.00
N VAL A 144 -17.60 3.93 -3.24
CA VAL A 144 -17.73 4.72 -2.00
C VAL A 144 -16.73 4.25 -0.95
N SER A 145 -16.53 2.92 -0.81
CA SER A 145 -15.49 2.40 0.07
C SER A 145 -14.10 2.88 -0.32
N ARG A 146 -13.76 2.88 -1.60
CA ARG A 146 -12.45 3.30 -2.10
C ARG A 146 -12.17 4.76 -1.76
N GLU A 147 -13.14 5.65 -1.98
CA GLU A 147 -13.01 7.07 -1.63
C GLU A 147 -12.75 7.28 -0.13
N VAL A 148 -13.46 6.53 0.72
CA VAL A 148 -13.27 6.61 2.18
C VAL A 148 -11.90 6.05 2.58
N VAL A 149 -11.48 4.92 2.00
CA VAL A 149 -10.15 4.35 2.27
C VAL A 149 -9.05 5.33 1.87
N HIS A 150 -9.11 5.93 0.69
CA HIS A 150 -8.13 6.93 0.28
C HIS A 150 -8.09 8.13 1.24
N ARG A 151 -9.25 8.68 1.59
CA ARG A 151 -9.34 9.78 2.56
C ARG A 151 -8.64 9.46 3.89
N LEU A 152 -8.75 8.23 4.37
CA LEU A 152 -8.21 7.82 5.67
C LEU A 152 -6.76 7.32 5.61
N PHE A 153 -6.37 6.64 4.53
CA PHE A 153 -5.12 5.89 4.45
C PHE A 153 -4.08 6.49 3.51
N ASP A 154 -4.42 7.44 2.62
CA ASP A 154 -3.43 8.10 1.76
C ASP A 154 -2.26 8.70 2.55
N PRO A 155 -2.48 9.44 3.67
CA PRO A 155 -1.36 9.97 4.46
C PRO A 155 -0.45 8.86 5.03
N LEU A 156 -1.02 7.70 5.35
CA LEU A 156 -0.26 6.56 5.84
C LEU A 156 0.53 5.89 4.71
N MET A 157 -0.05 5.76 3.53
CA MET A 157 0.61 5.21 2.35
C MET A 157 1.80 6.09 1.91
N GLU A 158 1.62 7.41 1.91
CA GLU A 158 2.70 8.37 1.63
C GLU A 158 3.83 8.27 2.66
N ALA A 159 3.49 8.24 3.96
CA ALA A 159 4.47 8.07 5.02
C ALA A 159 5.20 6.72 4.94
N ALA A 160 4.48 5.64 4.65
CA ALA A 160 5.04 4.31 4.48
C ALA A 160 5.95 4.22 3.26
N ALA A 161 5.62 4.88 2.14
CA ALA A 161 6.47 4.96 0.95
C ALA A 161 7.75 5.75 1.24
N ALA A 162 7.65 6.90 1.93
CA ALA A 162 8.81 7.69 2.33
C ALA A 162 9.75 6.91 3.28
N MET A 163 9.18 6.21 4.26
CA MET A 163 9.96 5.36 5.16
C MET A 163 10.48 4.09 4.46
N GLY A 164 9.70 3.45 3.60
CA GLY A 164 10.05 2.21 2.88
C GLY A 164 11.08 2.43 1.77
N ALA A 165 11.15 3.64 1.21
CA ALA A 165 12.34 4.13 0.53
C ALA A 165 13.50 4.10 1.52
N GLY A 166 13.41 4.83 2.64
CA GLY A 166 14.45 4.93 3.69
C GLY A 166 14.92 3.63 4.38
N LEU A 167 14.08 2.60 4.48
CA LEU A 167 14.25 1.50 5.44
C LEU A 167 14.92 0.24 4.88
N ASP A 168 14.99 0.08 3.55
CA ASP A 168 15.55 -1.14 2.96
C ASP A 168 16.42 -0.88 1.72
N TRP A 169 17.22 0.18 1.77
CA TRP A 169 18.21 0.44 0.73
C TRP A 169 19.26 -0.65 0.65
N LYS A 170 19.60 -1.32 1.76
CA LYS A 170 20.52 -2.45 1.74
C LYS A 170 20.06 -3.60 0.86
N THR A 171 18.81 -4.06 1.04
CA THR A 171 18.28 -5.15 0.21
C THR A 171 18.06 -4.66 -1.22
N SER A 172 17.57 -3.42 -1.41
CA SER A 172 17.39 -2.84 -2.75
C SER A 172 18.73 -2.74 -3.51
N LEU A 173 19.80 -2.36 -2.82
CA LEU A 173 21.15 -2.31 -3.38
C LEU A 173 21.71 -3.70 -3.67
N GLN A 174 21.41 -4.68 -2.82
CA GLN A 174 21.80 -6.07 -3.06
C GLN A 174 21.07 -6.66 -4.27
N GLU A 175 19.77 -6.41 -4.42
CA GLU A 175 18.98 -6.81 -5.59
C GLU A 175 19.50 -6.12 -6.86
N LEU A 176 19.76 -4.81 -6.81
CA LEU A 176 20.35 -4.05 -7.92
C LEU A 176 21.71 -4.64 -8.32
N ALA A 177 22.61 -4.85 -7.36
CA ALA A 177 23.94 -5.40 -7.62
C ALA A 177 23.87 -6.82 -8.19
N ALA A 178 22.96 -7.66 -7.67
CA ALA A 178 22.75 -9.02 -8.19
C ALA A 178 22.19 -9.01 -9.61
N SER A 179 21.19 -8.18 -9.90
CA SER A 179 20.56 -8.09 -11.22
C SER A 179 21.52 -7.64 -12.32
N HIS A 180 22.55 -6.86 -11.95
CA HIS A 180 23.57 -6.34 -12.87
C HIS A 180 24.91 -7.08 -12.78
N GLY A 181 25.01 -8.17 -12.01
CA GLY A 181 26.24 -8.96 -11.90
C GLY A 181 27.41 -8.23 -11.22
N LEU A 182 27.13 -7.24 -10.37
CA LEU A 182 28.14 -6.40 -9.70
C LEU A 182 28.69 -7.01 -8.39
N GLY A 183 28.28 -8.24 -8.05
CA GLY A 183 28.67 -8.90 -6.81
C GLY A 183 27.86 -8.44 -5.60
N VAL A 184 28.29 -8.85 -4.39
CA VAL A 184 27.59 -8.54 -3.14
C VAL A 184 28.09 -7.17 -2.61
N PRO A 185 27.20 -6.24 -2.25
CA PRO A 185 27.62 -4.96 -1.67
C PRO A 185 28.36 -5.12 -0.34
N GLU A 186 29.54 -4.53 -0.21
CA GLU A 186 30.34 -4.51 1.01
C GLU A 186 30.36 -3.12 1.66
N TYR A 187 30.07 -3.03 2.96
CA TYR A 187 30.04 -1.76 3.67
C TYR A 187 31.39 -1.45 4.32
N VAL A 188 31.94 -0.28 4.02
CA VAL A 188 33.15 0.27 4.66
C VAL A 188 32.72 1.33 5.65
N ILE A 189 32.96 1.10 6.94
CA ILE A 189 32.51 1.98 8.03
C ILE A 189 33.72 2.57 8.76
N GLN A 190 33.67 3.87 8.99
CA GLN A 190 34.57 4.62 9.86
C GLN A 190 33.76 5.20 11.02
N ASP A 191 34.37 5.32 12.19
CA ASP A 191 33.75 5.97 13.34
C ASP A 191 34.65 7.05 13.95
N GLU A 192 34.03 8.15 14.33
CA GLU A 192 34.69 9.32 14.91
C GLU A 192 33.89 9.86 16.11
N GLY A 193 34.58 10.48 17.07
CA GLY A 193 33.98 11.12 18.24
C GLY A 193 34.03 10.28 19.53
N PRO A 194 33.68 10.89 20.68
CA PRO A 194 33.70 10.23 21.98
C PRO A 194 32.60 9.17 22.10
N ASP A 195 32.78 8.16 22.96
CA ASP A 195 31.86 7.00 23.06
C ASP A 195 30.38 7.34 23.26
N HIS A 196 30.07 8.47 23.90
CA HIS A 196 28.70 8.94 24.15
C HIS A 196 28.13 9.80 23.01
N MET A 197 28.92 10.07 21.96
CA MET A 197 28.55 10.91 20.81
C MET A 197 29.30 10.47 19.54
N LYS A 198 29.37 9.15 19.31
CA LYS A 198 30.00 8.62 18.10
C LYS A 198 29.18 8.95 16.85
N THR A 199 29.88 9.39 15.82
CA THR A 199 29.36 9.52 14.46
C THR A 199 29.98 8.44 13.61
N PHE A 200 29.15 7.69 12.89
CA PHE A 200 29.56 6.65 11.96
C PHE A 200 29.42 7.19 10.55
N THR A 201 30.43 6.95 9.72
CA THR A 201 30.43 7.27 8.30
C THR A 201 30.58 5.97 7.53
N ALA A 202 29.69 5.69 6.59
CA ALA A 202 29.69 4.48 5.79
C ALA A 202 29.74 4.81 4.29
N GLN A 203 30.41 3.93 3.53
CA GLN A 203 30.40 3.88 2.07
C GLN A 203 30.17 2.43 1.63
N VAL A 204 29.72 2.22 0.39
CA VAL A 204 29.43 0.88 -0.13
C VAL A 204 30.32 0.56 -1.32
N ARG A 205 31.02 -0.57 -1.26
CA ARG A 205 31.77 -1.11 -2.39
C ARG A 205 30.88 -2.08 -3.17
N VAL A 206 30.72 -1.83 -4.46
CA VAL A 206 29.92 -2.65 -5.39
C VAL A 206 30.72 -2.81 -6.68
N GLY A 207 31.03 -4.04 -7.07
CA GLY A 207 32.02 -4.32 -8.12
C GLY A 207 33.38 -3.72 -7.77
N ASP A 208 33.98 -3.01 -8.73
CA ASP A 208 35.27 -2.32 -8.55
C ASP A 208 35.14 -0.87 -8.03
N GLY A 209 33.91 -0.39 -7.83
CA GLY A 209 33.63 0.99 -7.44
C GLY A 209 33.26 1.15 -5.97
N LEU A 210 33.59 2.31 -5.40
CA LEU A 210 33.11 2.77 -4.11
C LEU A 210 32.02 3.82 -4.36
N TYR A 211 30.84 3.58 -3.81
CA TYR A 211 29.62 4.35 -4.04
C TYR A 211 28.96 4.72 -2.74
N GLY A 212 28.20 5.82 -2.80
CA GLY A 212 27.38 6.29 -1.71
C GLY A 212 28.15 6.80 -0.50
N HIS A 213 27.49 7.62 0.28
CA HIS A 213 28.02 8.21 1.50
C HIS A 213 26.89 8.38 2.50
N GLY A 214 27.01 7.76 3.67
CA GLY A 214 26.01 7.84 4.72
C GLY A 214 26.65 8.16 6.07
N THR A 215 26.05 9.08 6.81
CA THR A 215 26.44 9.37 8.19
C THR A 215 25.30 9.07 9.16
N GLY A 216 25.62 8.64 10.37
CA GLY A 216 24.60 8.28 11.36
C GLY A 216 25.16 8.18 12.78
N ARG A 217 24.25 8.18 13.77
CA ARG A 217 24.61 7.98 15.20
C ARG A 217 24.79 6.50 15.55
N SER A 218 24.47 5.62 14.61
CA SER A 218 24.74 4.18 14.69
C SER A 218 25.29 3.66 13.37
N LYS A 219 26.03 2.54 13.42
CA LYS A 219 26.51 1.85 12.21
C LYS A 219 25.37 1.54 11.24
N LYS A 220 24.23 1.05 11.77
CA LYS A 220 23.06 0.68 10.97
C LYS A 220 22.46 1.87 10.21
N GLU A 221 22.41 3.03 10.85
CA GLU A 221 21.89 4.27 10.26
C GLU A 221 22.82 4.77 9.14
N ALA A 222 24.13 4.82 9.41
CA ALA A 222 25.14 5.21 8.42
C ALA A 222 25.12 4.28 7.20
N GLU A 223 25.05 2.96 7.41
CA GLU A 223 25.01 1.99 6.30
C GLU A 223 23.72 2.10 5.47
N GLN A 224 22.57 2.38 6.08
CA GLN A 224 21.33 2.60 5.31
C GLN A 224 21.41 3.85 4.44
N ALA A 225 21.92 4.95 5.00
CA ALA A 225 22.13 6.19 4.25
C ALA A 225 23.13 5.98 3.09
N ALA A 226 24.21 5.24 3.33
CA ALA A 226 25.19 4.91 2.29
C ALA A 226 24.56 4.07 1.17
N ALA A 227 23.74 3.08 1.54
CA ALA A 227 23.04 2.23 0.58
C ALA A 227 22.06 3.02 -0.30
N GLN A 228 21.37 4.02 0.26
CA GLN A 228 20.48 4.92 -0.49
C GLN A 228 21.22 5.67 -1.59
N THR A 229 22.30 6.35 -1.21
CA THR A 229 23.11 7.14 -2.13
C THR A 229 23.77 6.24 -3.18
N ALA A 230 24.30 5.08 -2.77
CA ALA A 230 24.91 4.13 -3.68
C ALA A 230 23.90 3.57 -4.71
N TYR A 231 22.68 3.26 -4.28
CA TYR A 231 21.62 2.81 -5.18
C TYR A 231 21.33 3.86 -6.26
N SER A 232 21.20 5.13 -5.85
CA SER A 232 20.91 6.23 -6.76
C SER A 232 22.06 6.45 -7.77
N GLU A 233 23.30 6.51 -7.28
CA GLU A 233 24.50 6.67 -8.12
C GLU A 233 24.66 5.54 -9.15
N ILE A 234 24.46 4.29 -8.72
CA ILE A 234 24.60 3.12 -9.61
C ILE A 234 23.47 3.13 -10.65
N SER A 235 22.23 3.41 -10.24
CA SER A 235 21.09 3.48 -11.15
C SER A 235 21.30 4.57 -12.22
N GLU A 236 21.70 5.77 -11.81
CA GLU A 236 21.94 6.90 -12.72
C GLU A 236 23.12 6.64 -13.68
N ALA A 237 24.23 6.09 -13.19
CA ALA A 237 25.38 5.77 -14.02
C ALA A 237 25.06 4.71 -15.08
N ARG A 238 24.14 3.78 -14.78
CA ARG A 238 23.69 2.75 -15.74
C ARG A 238 22.68 3.30 -16.73
N ASP A 239 21.77 4.15 -16.28
CA ASP A 239 20.85 4.89 -17.15
C ASP A 239 21.58 5.77 -18.15
N ALA A 240 22.68 6.40 -17.75
CA ALA A 240 23.55 7.18 -18.62
C ALA A 240 24.28 6.27 -19.64
N ALA A 241 24.79 5.12 -19.20
CA ALA A 241 25.44 4.15 -20.09
C ALA A 241 24.46 3.54 -21.12
N ALA A 242 23.19 3.34 -20.75
CA ALA A 242 22.14 2.87 -21.65
C ALA A 242 21.69 3.92 -22.68
N ARG A 243 21.86 5.22 -22.38
CA ARG A 243 21.50 6.33 -23.27
C ARG A 243 22.58 6.69 -24.31
N GLY A 244 23.79 6.15 -24.18
CA GLY A 244 24.82 6.17 -25.23
C GLY A 244 25.22 7.57 -25.72
N ASP A 245 25.87 8.38 -24.88
CA ASP A 245 26.60 9.55 -25.35
C ASP A 245 28.09 9.18 -25.51
N ASP A 246 28.42 8.67 -26.70
CA ASP A 246 29.79 8.34 -27.10
C ASP A 246 30.44 9.57 -27.75
N SER A 247 31.34 10.23 -27.02
CA SER A 247 32.32 11.13 -27.63
C SER A 247 33.63 11.06 -26.84
N PRO A 248 34.61 10.26 -27.29
CA PRO A 248 35.95 10.32 -26.73
C PRO A 248 36.71 11.49 -27.36
N SER A 249 36.98 12.53 -26.57
CA SER A 249 37.96 13.56 -26.93
C SER A 249 39.37 13.01 -26.74
N GLU A 250 39.84 12.18 -27.69
CA GLU A 250 41.25 11.83 -27.77
C GLU A 250 42.07 13.04 -28.23
N THR A 251 42.88 13.56 -27.31
CA THR A 251 43.88 14.58 -27.61
C THR A 251 45.04 13.90 -28.35
N ARG A 252 45.03 13.93 -29.67
CA ARG A 252 46.17 13.49 -30.51
C ARG A 252 47.35 14.49 -30.36
N PRO A 253 48.61 14.01 -30.34
CA PRO A 253 49.77 14.90 -30.32
C PRO A 253 49.97 15.58 -31.68
N PRO A 254 50.59 16.77 -31.74
CA PRO A 254 50.72 17.53 -32.98
C PRO A 254 51.77 16.90 -33.90
N CYS A 255 51.42 16.74 -35.18
CA CYS A 255 52.37 16.39 -36.24
C CYS A 255 53.35 17.55 -36.49
N PRO A 256 54.67 17.31 -36.58
CA PRO A 256 55.60 18.32 -37.06
C PRO A 256 55.67 18.29 -38.59
N SER A 257 55.77 19.47 -39.19
CA SER A 257 56.10 19.78 -40.59
C SER A 257 54.98 19.74 -41.65
N CYS A 258 54.42 20.91 -41.94
CA CYS A 258 54.42 21.47 -43.31
C CYS A 258 54.10 22.98 -43.32
N PRO A 259 54.58 23.74 -44.32
CA PRO A 259 54.76 25.18 -44.24
C PRO A 259 53.54 26.00 -44.72
N ARG A 260 53.54 27.25 -44.26
CA ARG A 260 52.59 28.34 -44.54
C ARG A 260 52.37 28.59 -46.05
N SER A 261 51.14 28.93 -46.40
CA SER A 261 50.81 30.07 -47.28
C SER A 261 49.38 30.54 -46.96
N ARG A 262 49.21 31.80 -46.54
CA ARG A 262 48.62 32.93 -47.33
C ARG A 262 47.25 32.56 -47.93
N SER A 263 46.19 33.32 -47.82
CA SER A 263 45.97 34.72 -47.46
C SER A 263 44.47 34.98 -47.71
N TYR A 264 43.82 35.82 -46.91
CA TYR A 264 43.07 37.02 -47.31
C TYR A 264 42.02 37.35 -46.24
N ALA A 265 42.04 38.63 -45.90
CA ALA A 265 41.19 39.30 -44.95
C ALA A 265 39.84 39.71 -45.56
N ALA A 266 39.04 40.35 -44.71
CA ALA A 266 37.86 41.18 -45.01
C ALA A 266 36.53 40.38 -44.99
N ASP A 267 35.43 40.85 -44.40
CA ASP A 267 35.17 42.04 -43.58
C ASP A 267 33.78 41.87 -42.93
N SER A 268 33.59 42.57 -41.82
CA SER A 268 32.37 43.18 -41.28
C SER A 268 30.95 42.59 -41.55
N ARG A 269 30.29 42.25 -40.42
CA ARG A 269 28.84 42.47 -40.13
C ARG A 269 28.50 43.98 -40.25
N PRO A 270 27.23 44.47 -40.44
CA PRO A 270 26.15 44.31 -39.44
C PRO A 270 24.64 44.46 -39.83
N THR A 271 23.78 43.88 -38.96
CA THR A 271 22.49 44.37 -38.35
C THR A 271 21.16 44.62 -39.09
N SER A 272 20.09 44.43 -38.28
CA SER A 272 18.66 44.88 -38.31
C SER A 272 17.65 43.88 -38.90
N SER A 273 16.74 43.25 -38.13
CA SER A 273 15.50 43.71 -37.42
C SER A 273 14.35 44.00 -38.43
N VAL A 274 13.07 43.58 -38.34
CA VAL A 274 12.08 43.23 -37.29
C VAL A 274 10.93 42.33 -37.95
N PRO A 275 9.65 42.24 -37.48
CA PRO A 275 9.00 41.34 -36.50
C PRO A 275 7.95 40.30 -37.06
N ALA A 276 7.34 39.61 -36.09
CA ALA A 276 6.24 38.63 -36.07
C ALA A 276 4.96 38.86 -36.94
N SER A 277 4.33 37.75 -37.32
CA SER A 277 2.86 37.62 -37.48
C SER A 277 2.41 36.14 -37.33
N SER A 278 1.21 35.99 -36.79
CA SER A 278 0.52 34.82 -36.23
C SER A 278 -0.21 33.90 -37.23
N ALA A 279 -0.18 32.59 -36.92
CA ALA A 279 -1.20 31.52 -37.07
C ALA A 279 -1.91 31.28 -38.44
N PRO A 280 -2.30 30.02 -38.75
CA PRO A 280 -3.57 29.49 -38.26
C PRO A 280 -3.59 28.00 -37.87
N ARG A 281 -4.72 27.62 -37.24
CA ARG A 281 -5.16 26.31 -36.73
C ARG A 281 -5.48 25.30 -37.84
N CYS A 282 -5.31 24.01 -37.50
CA CYS A 282 -6.04 22.83 -38.00
C CYS A 282 -5.59 21.65 -37.10
N SER A 283 -6.31 20.59 -36.78
CA SER A 283 -7.62 20.05 -37.15
C SER A 283 -7.83 18.80 -36.28
N THR A 284 -9.06 18.58 -35.81
CA THR A 284 -9.55 17.28 -35.31
C THR A 284 -9.51 16.21 -36.42
N PRO A 285 -9.59 14.91 -36.08
CA PRO A 285 -10.78 14.19 -36.50
C PRO A 285 -11.35 13.19 -35.47
N ALA A 286 -12.57 12.78 -35.80
CA ALA A 286 -13.60 12.06 -35.05
C ALA A 286 -13.42 10.51 -35.08
N PRO A 287 -14.33 9.72 -34.46
CA PRO A 287 -14.11 8.32 -34.08
C PRO A 287 -14.52 7.32 -35.17
N TYR A 288 -13.95 6.11 -35.13
CA TYR A 288 -14.37 4.99 -35.99
C TYR A 288 -15.04 3.87 -35.19
N ALA A 289 -16.23 3.49 -35.67
CA ALA A 289 -17.09 2.45 -35.15
C ALA A 289 -16.67 1.05 -35.61
N ALA A 290 -17.26 0.06 -34.92
CA ALA A 290 -17.08 -1.38 -35.04
C ALA A 290 -17.32 -1.99 -36.44
N THR A 291 -16.63 -3.10 -36.71
CA THR A 291 -17.10 -4.15 -37.63
C THR A 291 -16.74 -5.54 -37.12
N ARG A 292 -17.76 -6.41 -37.14
CA ARG A 292 -17.70 -7.86 -36.91
C ARG A 292 -17.00 -8.59 -38.06
N SER A 293 -16.26 -9.66 -37.74
CA SER A 293 -16.10 -10.84 -38.60
C SER A 293 -15.55 -12.04 -37.81
N GLY A 294 -16.36 -13.08 -37.62
CA GLY A 294 -15.90 -14.48 -37.58
C GLY A 294 -16.14 -15.13 -38.96
N PRO A 295 -15.98 -16.46 -39.17
CA PRO A 295 -15.70 -17.54 -38.21
C PRO A 295 -14.69 -18.64 -38.70
N ARG A 296 -14.42 -19.62 -37.81
CA ARG A 296 -13.98 -21.04 -37.96
C ARG A 296 -12.95 -21.32 -36.85
N GLY A 297 -13.04 -22.30 -35.96
CA GLY A 297 -13.85 -23.50 -35.88
C GLY A 297 -12.94 -24.67 -35.49
N SER A 298 -12.86 -25.02 -34.21
CA SER A 298 -12.47 -26.36 -33.77
C SER A 298 -13.14 -26.68 -32.44
N ARG A 299 -13.79 -27.84 -32.43
CA ARG A 299 -14.73 -28.33 -31.42
C ARG A 299 -13.99 -28.93 -30.21
N ARG A 300 -14.60 -28.68 -29.04
CA ARG A 300 -14.74 -29.47 -27.77
C ARG A 300 -14.29 -30.95 -27.77
N PRO A 301 -14.08 -31.63 -26.61
CA PRO A 301 -14.77 -31.39 -25.31
C PRO A 301 -13.97 -31.58 -24.00
N SER A 302 -14.44 -30.92 -22.94
CA SER A 302 -14.55 -31.47 -21.57
C SER A 302 -16.03 -31.86 -21.37
N PRO A 303 -16.41 -32.86 -20.55
CA PRO A 303 -16.10 -32.89 -19.12
C PRO A 303 -15.83 -34.30 -18.54
N ASP A 304 -15.29 -34.39 -17.33
CA ASP A 304 -15.73 -35.48 -16.45
C ASP A 304 -15.74 -35.07 -14.98
N VAL A 305 -16.92 -35.26 -14.41
CA VAL A 305 -17.33 -35.05 -13.02
C VAL A 305 -17.05 -36.35 -12.29
N ARG A 306 -16.35 -36.30 -11.15
CA ARG A 306 -16.34 -37.43 -10.20
C ARG A 306 -16.61 -36.93 -8.78
N SER A 307 -17.79 -37.29 -8.31
CA SER A 307 -18.13 -37.50 -6.90
C SER A 307 -18.40 -39.00 -6.69
N PRO A 308 -18.40 -39.49 -5.44
CA PRO A 308 -17.74 -40.74 -5.01
C PRO A 308 -18.61 -42.00 -5.15
N PRO A 309 -18.04 -43.20 -4.95
CA PRO A 309 -18.82 -44.40 -4.68
C PRO A 309 -19.12 -44.57 -3.17
N CYS A 310 -20.37 -44.96 -2.89
CA CYS A 310 -20.81 -45.60 -1.66
C CYS A 310 -20.67 -47.13 -1.78
N ASP A 311 -20.75 -47.76 -0.60
CA ASP A 311 -20.98 -49.17 -0.27
C ASP A 311 -19.76 -50.08 -0.10
N ASP A 312 -19.47 -50.37 1.17
CA ASP A 312 -19.42 -51.76 1.63
C ASP A 312 -19.96 -51.86 3.06
N ALA A 313 -20.87 -52.80 3.24
CA ALA A 313 -21.51 -53.16 4.50
C ALA A 313 -21.04 -54.55 4.95
N ALA A 314 -21.22 -54.81 6.25
CA ALA A 314 -20.95 -56.03 7.03
C ALA A 314 -19.52 -56.10 7.64
N SER A 315 -19.32 -56.38 8.93
CA SER A 315 -20.16 -57.14 9.86
C SER A 315 -19.81 -56.88 11.35
N THR A 316 -20.83 -57.13 12.19
CA THR A 316 -20.77 -57.72 13.55
C THR A 316 -20.21 -56.94 14.75
N SER A 317 -21.14 -56.54 15.63
CA SER A 317 -21.41 -57.16 16.95
C SER A 317 -21.45 -56.17 18.12
N GLY A 318 -22.44 -56.32 19.01
CA GLY A 318 -22.38 -55.77 20.38
C GLY A 318 -23.58 -54.96 20.82
N SER A 319 -24.61 -55.68 21.26
CA SER A 319 -25.84 -55.37 22.00
C SER A 319 -25.93 -54.14 22.95
N PRO A 320 -27.16 -53.76 23.35
CA PRO A 320 -27.49 -52.47 23.96
C PRO A 320 -27.60 -52.51 25.49
N SER A 321 -27.44 -51.36 26.16
CA SER A 321 -27.95 -51.15 27.51
C SER A 321 -28.50 -49.73 27.72
N THR A 322 -29.84 -49.66 27.68
CA THR A 322 -30.71 -49.06 28.70
C THR A 322 -30.45 -47.63 29.25
N THR A 323 -31.26 -46.70 28.71
CA THR A 323 -32.27 -45.83 29.40
C THR A 323 -31.82 -44.64 30.30
N PRO A 324 -32.73 -43.65 30.55
CA PRO A 324 -32.44 -42.24 30.32
C PRO A 324 -32.42 -41.34 31.58
N THR A 325 -32.02 -40.08 31.35
CA THR A 325 -32.34 -38.80 32.05
C THR A 325 -33.84 -38.59 32.39
N PRO A 326 -34.28 -37.52 33.11
CA PRO A 326 -33.59 -36.52 33.97
C PRO A 326 -34.37 -36.12 35.28
N SER A 327 -33.81 -35.14 36.00
CA SER A 327 -34.46 -34.05 36.78
C SER A 327 -35.42 -34.35 37.94
N SER A 328 -35.11 -33.83 39.14
CA SER A 328 -35.72 -32.60 39.68
C SER A 328 -35.47 -32.45 41.20
N ALA A 329 -35.56 -31.20 41.66
CA ALA A 329 -35.24 -30.67 42.99
C ALA A 329 -36.12 -31.19 44.14
N THR A 330 -35.70 -30.99 45.40
CA THR A 330 -36.40 -30.17 46.43
C THR A 330 -35.59 -30.12 47.73
N SER A 331 -35.63 -28.94 48.35
CA SER A 331 -35.08 -28.49 49.63
C SER A 331 -35.33 -29.39 50.85
N ALA A 332 -34.35 -29.38 51.77
CA ALA A 332 -34.52 -29.24 53.22
C ALA A 332 -33.18 -28.85 53.84
#